data_AF-A0A7W6E7Z8-F1
#
_entry.id   AF-A0A7W6E7Z8-F1
#
_cell.length_a   1.000
_cell.length_b   1.000
_cell.length_c   1.000
_cell.angle_alpha   90.00
_cell.angle_beta   90.00
_cell.angle_gamma   90.00
#
_symmetry.space_group_name_H-M   'P 1'
#
loop_
_entity.id
_entity.type
_entity.pdbx_description
1 polymer ?
#
loop_
_entity_poly.entity_id
_entity_poly.type
_entity_poly.pdbx_seq_one_letter_code
_entity_poly.pdbx_strand_id
1 'polypeptide(L)'
;MYFEYEQHLSVGDIAFDADIRGLKVVHLGVGSFLLSATGLNGGLVSYQLGPDGAVRGIAGQQIFLQGEGTSAGGMMDVVASGSGASLVLAGGRSTGLVQYELTAQGGITSGASTVGSSGSSGAVAYVLSEGEGAAVFYRVERDSGQVLRYTQNGSGDLHADTGPMDPVVLEGVTALKTVVVGGNPFLLAAQAATQGISSYRINDTTGVLTYADGIGAEQGLGIHAPTSFETLTVFGKTWVVLGSAGTSTLSVMSLSATGQLEAVDHVMDTLETRFGGVPSVAITQVEDRAFIIAGGADDGLSLFTLLPDGRLLHLESIPHRIGTGLMNVGQIETAVMGDKVQIFVSSSVDQGISRFTIDLSELGQTLRGDLDGAATIRGGNADDLLVAGANDTLWGGAGDDILQGAAGAQLNGGAGADLFVVGDIVGTVHIQDFDPDTDRLDLSSLFMLRSAAQLNIALKCLGRLH
;
A
#
# COMPACT_ATOMS: atom_id res chain seq x y z
N MET A 1 -12.87 -13.87 -2.59
CA MET A 1 -12.50 -12.71 -1.73
C MET A 1 -13.04 -11.35 -2.23
N TYR A 2 -13.91 -10.65 -1.48
CA TYR A 2 -14.54 -9.37 -1.88
C TYR A 2 -14.61 -8.36 -0.72
N PHE A 3 -14.84 -7.08 -1.02
CA PHE A 3 -15.07 -6.02 -0.03
C PHE A 3 -16.43 -6.16 0.67
N GLU A 4 -16.42 -6.16 2.00
CA GLU A 4 -17.61 -6.10 2.84
C GLU A 4 -17.65 -4.78 3.60
N TYR A 5 -18.70 -3.98 3.41
CA TYR A 5 -18.89 -2.77 4.23
C TYR A 5 -19.40 -3.15 5.62
N GLU A 6 -18.74 -2.62 6.64
CA GLU A 6 -19.00 -2.97 8.03
C GLU A 6 -19.74 -1.86 8.77
N GLN A 7 -19.13 -0.68 8.81
CA GLN A 7 -19.61 0.43 9.63
C GLN A 7 -18.95 1.75 9.23
N HIS A 8 -19.56 2.84 9.68
CA HIS A 8 -19.00 4.18 9.59
C HIS A 8 -18.72 4.71 11.01
N LEU A 9 -17.50 5.20 11.20
CA LEU A 9 -16.95 5.68 12.47
C LEU A 9 -16.98 7.19 12.51
N SER A 10 -17.54 7.75 13.58
CA SER A 10 -17.54 9.18 13.84
C SER A 10 -17.58 9.40 15.34
N VAL A 11 -16.90 10.46 15.79
CA VAL A 11 -16.97 10.94 17.17
C VAL A 11 -18.21 11.82 17.40
N GLY A 12 -18.77 12.38 16.32
CA GLY A 12 -19.87 13.34 16.36
C GLY A 12 -19.37 14.79 16.55
N ASP A 13 -18.09 15.04 16.26
CA ASP A 13 -17.47 16.35 16.35
C ASP A 13 -16.62 16.59 15.10
N ILE A 14 -16.89 17.71 14.42
CA ILE A 14 -16.22 18.10 13.18
C ILE A 14 -14.71 18.26 13.35
N ALA A 15 -14.23 18.56 14.57
CA ALA A 15 -12.81 18.66 14.86
C ALA A 15 -12.06 17.33 14.71
N PHE A 16 -12.77 16.20 14.77
CA PHE A 16 -12.18 14.85 14.65
C PHE A 16 -12.63 14.11 13.41
N ASP A 17 -13.79 14.47 12.87
CA ASP A 17 -14.41 13.73 11.78
C ASP A 17 -14.17 14.38 10.41
N ALA A 18 -13.85 15.68 10.32
CA ALA A 18 -13.56 16.34 9.04
C ALA A 18 -12.06 16.49 8.78
N ASP A 19 -11.67 16.46 7.50
CA ASP A 19 -10.27 16.67 7.07
C ASP A 19 -9.32 15.66 7.75
N ILE A 20 -9.70 14.38 7.75
CA ILE A 20 -8.86 13.28 8.25
C ILE A 20 -7.74 13.04 7.25
N ARG A 21 -6.51 13.32 7.69
CA ARG A 21 -5.31 13.28 6.85
C ARG A 21 -4.34 12.16 7.20
N GLY A 22 -4.50 11.53 8.35
CA GLY A 22 -3.70 10.38 8.76
C GLY A 22 -4.56 9.30 9.41
N LEU A 23 -4.30 8.05 9.04
CA LEU A 23 -4.84 6.86 9.65
C LEU A 23 -3.67 5.92 9.94
N LYS A 24 -3.71 5.24 11.09
CA LYS A 24 -2.68 4.24 11.45
C LYS A 24 -3.25 3.21 12.40
N VAL A 25 -3.11 1.93 12.09
CA VAL A 25 -3.36 0.87 13.05
C VAL A 25 -2.08 0.60 13.85
N VAL A 26 -2.23 0.50 15.17
CA VAL A 26 -1.13 0.18 16.08
C VAL A 26 -1.48 -0.95 17.02
N HIS A 27 -0.49 -1.79 17.31
CA HIS A 27 -0.59 -2.86 18.29
C HIS A 27 0.19 -2.48 19.54
N LEU A 28 -0.52 -2.26 20.64
CA LEU A 28 0.06 -2.02 21.95
C LEU A 28 -0.07 -3.28 22.81
N GLY A 29 0.64 -3.33 23.94
CA GLY A 29 0.69 -4.53 24.79
C GLY A 29 -0.68 -5.02 25.30
N VAL A 30 -1.71 -4.18 25.30
CA VAL A 30 -3.07 -4.54 25.76
C VAL A 30 -4.09 -4.75 24.63
N GLY A 31 -3.71 -4.49 23.38
CA GLY A 31 -4.64 -4.59 22.24
C GLY A 31 -4.27 -3.69 21.07
N SER A 32 -5.15 -3.69 20.07
CA SER A 32 -4.98 -2.93 18.83
C SER A 32 -5.81 -1.65 18.84
N PHE A 33 -5.32 -0.60 18.21
CA PHE A 33 -5.98 0.70 18.14
C PHE A 33 -5.88 1.28 16.74
N LEU A 34 -6.96 1.89 16.23
CA LEU A 34 -6.93 2.75 15.05
C LEU A 34 -6.74 4.18 15.52
N LEU A 35 -5.67 4.82 15.06
CA LEU A 35 -5.41 6.24 15.27
C LEU A 35 -5.87 7.03 14.04
N SER A 36 -6.50 8.17 14.28
CA SER A 36 -6.82 9.15 13.23
C SER A 36 -6.31 10.54 13.59
N ALA A 37 -5.80 11.27 12.60
CA ALA A 37 -5.43 12.68 12.72
C ALA A 37 -6.12 13.51 11.66
N THR A 38 -6.66 14.65 12.09
CA THR A 38 -7.22 15.66 11.20
C THR A 38 -6.21 16.76 10.88
N GLY A 39 -6.60 17.72 10.04
CA GLY A 39 -5.79 18.91 9.75
C GLY A 39 -5.68 19.94 10.89
N LEU A 40 -5.14 21.10 10.53
CA LEU A 40 -4.69 22.20 11.42
C LEU A 40 -5.60 22.55 12.62
N ASN A 41 -6.92 22.53 12.43
CA ASN A 41 -7.88 22.99 13.44
C ASN A 41 -8.61 21.85 14.17
N GLY A 42 -8.15 20.61 14.01
CA GLY A 42 -8.80 19.45 14.61
C GLY A 42 -7.98 18.81 15.73
N GLY A 43 -7.87 17.49 15.71
CA GLY A 43 -7.11 16.73 16.67
C GLY A 43 -6.87 15.28 16.29
N LEU A 44 -6.79 14.46 17.33
CA LEU A 44 -6.49 13.04 17.29
C LEU A 44 -7.59 12.23 17.94
N VAL A 45 -7.84 11.05 17.40
CA VAL A 45 -8.70 10.04 18.02
C VAL A 45 -7.98 8.70 18.02
N SER A 46 -8.16 7.95 19.10
CA SER A 46 -7.76 6.55 19.19
C SER A 46 -9.00 5.70 19.41
N TYR A 47 -9.30 4.81 18.47
CA TYR A 47 -10.39 3.85 18.54
C TYR A 47 -9.84 2.49 18.99
N GLN A 48 -10.44 1.89 20.02
CA GLN A 48 -10.06 0.56 20.47
C GLN A 48 -10.60 -0.49 19.49
N LEU A 49 -9.74 -1.39 19.02
CA LEU A 49 -10.09 -2.49 18.14
C LEU A 49 -10.09 -3.83 18.91
N GLY A 50 -11.09 -4.65 18.65
CA GLY A 50 -11.11 -6.04 19.08
C GLY A 50 -10.16 -6.93 18.26
N PRO A 51 -9.95 -8.19 18.68
CA PRO A 51 -9.16 -9.15 17.90
C PRO A 51 -9.70 -9.42 16.50
N ASP A 52 -11.00 -9.19 16.30
CA ASP A 52 -11.76 -9.28 15.05
C ASP A 52 -11.76 -7.96 14.25
N GLY A 53 -11.02 -6.94 14.69
CA GLY A 53 -11.03 -5.60 14.10
C GLY A 53 -12.29 -4.77 14.39
N ALA A 54 -13.24 -5.31 15.16
CA ALA A 54 -14.43 -4.57 15.54
C ALA A 54 -14.08 -3.39 16.47
N VAL A 55 -14.60 -2.19 16.18
CA VAL A 55 -14.38 -1.03 17.06
C VAL A 55 -15.21 -1.19 18.33
N ARG A 56 -14.53 -1.18 19.48
CA ARG A 56 -15.14 -1.38 20.81
C ARG A 56 -15.44 -0.09 21.55
N GLY A 57 -14.84 1.01 21.12
CA GLY A 57 -15.05 2.33 21.71
C GLY A 57 -13.89 3.28 21.37
N ILE A 58 -13.92 4.45 21.97
CA ILE A 58 -12.86 5.46 21.86
C ILE A 58 -11.97 5.36 23.10
N ALA A 59 -10.69 5.09 22.88
CA ALA A 59 -9.67 5.00 23.93
C ALA A 59 -9.13 6.38 24.34
N GLY A 60 -9.16 7.36 23.42
CA GLY A 60 -8.73 8.72 23.71
C GLY A 60 -9.04 9.70 22.59
N GLN A 61 -9.14 10.98 22.95
CA GLN A 61 -9.28 12.11 22.03
C GLN A 61 -8.37 13.23 22.50
N GLN A 62 -7.73 13.93 21.56
CA GLN A 62 -6.87 15.06 21.90
C GLN A 62 -6.97 16.15 20.82
N ILE A 63 -7.48 17.33 21.21
CA ILE A 63 -7.50 18.51 20.33
C ILE A 63 -6.09 19.09 20.24
N PHE A 64 -5.71 19.56 19.05
CA PHE A 64 -4.47 20.31 18.88
C PHE A 64 -4.53 21.64 19.63
N LEU A 65 -3.61 21.84 20.57
CA LEU A 65 -3.38 23.11 21.26
C LEU A 65 -2.61 24.09 20.35
N GLN A 66 -2.54 25.36 20.75
CA GLN A 66 -1.95 26.43 19.91
C GLN A 66 -0.57 26.05 19.36
N GLY A 67 -0.45 26.01 18.03
CA GLY A 67 0.79 25.70 17.31
C GLY A 67 0.96 24.21 16.96
N GLU A 68 0.35 23.27 17.69
CA GLU A 68 0.48 21.82 17.44
C GLU A 68 -0.10 21.42 16.08
N GLY A 69 -1.29 21.93 15.74
CA GLY A 69 -1.93 21.66 14.46
C GLY A 69 -1.16 22.21 13.25
N THR A 70 -0.29 23.21 13.44
CA THR A 70 0.56 23.70 12.35
C THR A 70 1.62 22.70 11.93
N SER A 71 1.88 21.68 12.75
CA SER A 71 2.83 20.59 12.49
C SER A 71 2.15 19.34 11.89
N ALA A 72 0.83 19.21 12.06
CA ALA A 72 0.03 18.07 11.61
C ALA A 72 -0.46 18.29 10.17
N GLY A 73 0.25 17.70 9.20
CA GLY A 73 -0.10 17.77 7.78
C GLY A 73 -0.65 16.49 7.18
N GLY A 74 -0.91 15.48 8.00
CA GLY A 74 -1.40 14.17 7.56
C GLY A 74 -0.41 13.03 7.64
N MET A 75 0.86 13.32 7.91
CA MET A 75 1.84 12.27 8.14
C MET A 75 1.80 11.86 9.60
N MET A 76 1.60 10.57 9.81
CA MET A 76 1.45 9.94 11.11
C MET A 76 2.26 8.66 11.15
N ASP A 77 3.02 8.47 12.23
CA ASP A 77 3.73 7.23 12.48
C ASP A 77 3.90 7.01 13.98
N VAL A 78 4.21 5.79 14.37
CA VAL A 78 4.36 5.42 15.78
C VAL A 78 5.74 4.86 16.04
N VAL A 79 6.42 5.47 17.00
CA VAL A 79 7.77 5.10 17.40
C VAL A 79 7.69 4.47 18.79
N ALA A 80 8.32 3.31 18.96
CA ALA A 80 8.50 2.73 20.28
C ALA A 80 9.41 3.63 21.12
N SER A 81 9.06 3.84 22.39
CA SER A 81 9.89 4.52 23.38
C SER A 81 10.24 3.55 24.50
N GLY A 82 11.35 3.79 25.22
CA GLY A 82 11.78 2.92 26.33
C GLY A 82 10.75 2.76 27.47
N SER A 83 9.69 3.60 27.48
CA SER A 83 8.58 3.58 28.43
C SER A 83 7.22 3.24 27.80
N GLY A 84 7.11 3.05 26.49
CA GLY A 84 5.83 2.85 25.79
C GLY A 84 5.89 3.05 24.27
N ALA A 85 4.89 3.71 23.71
CA ALA A 85 4.85 4.11 22.30
C ALA A 85 4.53 5.60 22.20
N SER A 86 4.99 6.25 21.14
CA SER A 86 4.70 7.66 20.87
C SER A 86 4.20 7.84 19.46
N LEU A 87 3.14 8.61 19.33
CA LEU A 87 2.61 9.07 18.06
C LEU A 87 3.37 10.29 17.59
N VAL A 88 3.98 10.22 16.42
CA VAL A 88 4.69 11.33 15.79
C VAL A 88 3.86 11.84 14.63
N LEU A 89 3.64 13.15 14.61
CA LEU A 89 2.94 13.86 13.55
C LEU A 89 3.91 14.79 12.83
N ALA A 90 3.79 14.80 11.50
CA ALA A 90 4.50 15.73 10.66
C ALA A 90 3.67 16.17 9.44
N GLY A 91 4.33 16.79 8.47
CA GLY A 91 3.69 17.28 7.25
C GLY A 91 3.16 18.71 7.37
N GLY A 92 3.37 19.38 8.50
CA GLY A 92 2.93 20.75 8.73
C GLY A 92 3.87 21.83 8.19
N ARG A 93 3.59 23.09 8.58
CA ARG A 93 4.37 24.30 8.29
C ARG A 93 5.41 24.65 9.35
N SER A 94 5.31 24.08 10.55
CA SER A 94 6.23 24.32 11.67
C SER A 94 7.52 23.51 11.54
N THR A 95 8.61 24.03 12.09
CA THR A 95 9.95 23.43 11.97
C THR A 95 10.19 22.18 12.83
N GLY A 96 9.30 21.87 13.77
CA GLY A 96 9.41 20.72 14.65
C GLY A 96 8.31 19.69 14.39
N LEU A 97 8.62 18.44 14.67
CA LEU A 97 7.65 17.34 14.71
C LEU A 97 6.87 17.44 16.02
N VAL A 98 5.60 17.03 15.99
CA VAL A 98 4.75 17.00 17.18
C VAL A 98 4.62 15.56 17.63
N GLN A 99 4.97 15.29 18.88
CA GLN A 99 4.95 13.97 19.47
C GLN A 99 3.98 13.91 20.64
N TYR A 100 3.08 12.93 20.62
CA TYR A 100 2.20 12.59 21.73
C TYR A 100 2.61 11.24 22.31
N GLU A 101 2.53 11.10 23.62
CA GLU A 101 2.68 9.78 24.24
C GLU A 101 1.38 8.99 24.09
N LEU A 102 1.52 7.71 23.73
CA LEU A 102 0.42 6.76 23.76
C LEU A 102 0.46 6.02 25.09
N THR A 103 -0.66 6.05 25.82
CA THR A 103 -0.78 5.28 27.05
C THR A 103 -0.85 3.78 26.73
N ALA A 104 -0.54 2.94 27.71
CA ALA A 104 -0.64 1.49 27.54
C ALA A 104 -2.06 1.04 27.14
N GLN A 105 -3.10 1.82 27.46
CA GLN A 105 -4.51 1.57 27.12
C GLN A 105 -4.92 2.21 25.78
N GLY A 106 -3.96 2.71 25.00
CA GLY A 106 -4.19 3.35 23.70
C GLY A 106 -4.78 4.76 23.79
N GLY A 107 -4.82 5.36 24.98
CA GLY A 107 -5.15 6.77 25.13
C GLY A 107 -4.03 7.68 24.62
N ILE A 108 -4.36 8.92 24.30
CA ILE A 108 -3.41 9.94 23.83
C ILE A 108 -3.24 10.96 24.96
N THR A 109 -2.01 11.25 25.36
CA THR A 109 -1.76 12.19 26.46
C THR A 109 -2.11 13.63 26.07
N SER A 110 -2.47 14.44 27.06
CA SER A 110 -2.68 15.87 26.87
C SER A 110 -1.35 16.62 26.83
N GLY A 111 -1.12 17.36 25.75
CA GLY A 111 0.10 18.14 25.52
C GLY A 111 1.16 17.36 24.75
N ALA A 112 1.61 17.93 23.64
CA ALA A 112 2.67 17.35 22.84
C ALA A 112 4.04 17.90 23.20
N SER A 113 5.07 17.09 22.96
CA SER A 113 6.44 17.59 22.86
C SER A 113 6.75 17.95 21.40
N THR A 114 7.50 19.02 21.21
CA THR A 114 8.07 19.34 19.90
C THR A 114 9.45 18.69 19.83
N VAL A 115 9.65 17.79 18.88
CA VAL A 115 10.93 17.12 18.65
C VAL A 115 11.52 17.48 17.30
N GLY A 116 12.84 17.37 17.17
CA GLY A 116 13.51 17.58 15.90
C GLY A 116 13.38 18.98 15.28
N SER A 117 13.37 20.05 16.09
CA SER A 117 13.21 21.44 15.62
C SER A 117 14.43 22.02 14.88
N SER A 118 15.48 21.23 14.65
CA SER A 118 16.58 21.65 13.77
C SER A 118 16.05 21.75 12.35
N GLY A 119 16.08 22.94 11.76
CA GLY A 119 15.58 23.17 10.42
C GLY A 119 15.04 24.59 10.25
N SER A 120 14.84 24.98 9.01
CA SER A 120 14.42 26.31 8.59
C SER A 120 12.94 26.36 8.18
N SER A 121 12.34 25.22 7.84
CA SER A 121 10.94 25.08 7.39
C SER A 121 10.29 23.81 7.92
N GLY A 122 9.02 23.56 7.59
CA GLY A 122 8.29 22.35 7.99
C GLY A 122 8.74 21.07 7.30
N ALA A 123 8.20 19.92 7.71
CA ALA A 123 8.49 18.64 7.04
C ALA A 123 7.52 18.42 5.87
N VAL A 124 8.02 17.92 4.75
CA VAL A 124 7.20 17.42 3.64
C VAL A 124 7.13 15.91 3.59
N ALA A 125 8.08 15.20 4.20
CA ALA A 125 8.02 13.76 4.42
C ALA A 125 8.99 13.37 5.54
N TYR A 126 8.77 12.21 6.16
CA TYR A 126 9.73 11.59 7.06
C TYR A 126 9.64 10.07 7.03
N VAL A 127 10.65 9.41 7.58
CA VAL A 127 10.65 7.97 7.78
C VAL A 127 11.62 7.53 8.88
N LEU A 128 11.25 6.49 9.63
CA LEU A 128 12.10 5.80 10.58
C LEU A 128 12.78 4.60 9.91
N SER A 129 14.10 4.56 9.94
CA SER A 129 14.87 3.37 9.58
C SER A 129 14.93 2.41 10.76
N GLU A 130 14.35 1.23 10.62
CA GLU A 130 14.51 0.12 11.56
C GLU A 130 15.65 -0.79 11.07
N GLY A 131 16.69 -0.98 11.90
CA GLY A 131 17.85 -1.81 11.60
C GLY A 131 18.57 -2.22 12.89
N GLU A 132 19.64 -3.03 12.79
CA GLU A 132 20.41 -3.47 13.98
C GLU A 132 21.15 -2.32 14.69
N GLY A 133 21.23 -1.14 14.06
CA GLY A 133 21.78 0.10 14.64
C GLY A 133 20.75 0.97 15.36
N ALA A 134 21.19 2.14 15.85
CA ALA A 134 20.27 3.13 16.42
C ALA A 134 19.30 3.62 15.35
N ALA A 135 18.00 3.69 15.68
CA ALA A 135 16.98 4.13 14.73
C ALA A 135 17.30 5.54 14.20
N VAL A 136 17.27 5.66 12.87
CA VAL A 136 17.56 6.91 12.17
C VAL A 136 16.27 7.46 11.60
N PHE A 137 15.96 8.71 11.94
CA PHE A 137 14.82 9.41 11.41
C PHE A 137 15.28 10.36 10.31
N TYR A 138 14.73 10.20 9.10
CA TYR A 138 14.95 11.12 7.99
C TYR A 138 13.78 12.07 7.86
N ARG A 139 14.07 13.32 7.56
CA ARG A 139 13.08 14.38 7.36
C ARG A 139 13.45 15.20 6.13
N VAL A 140 12.50 15.48 5.26
CA VAL A 140 12.70 16.43 4.16
C VAL A 140 12.08 17.78 4.51
N GLU A 141 12.90 18.82 4.47
CA GLU A 141 12.46 20.20 4.63
C GLU A 141 11.54 20.64 3.47
N ARG A 142 10.45 21.34 3.81
CA ARG A 142 9.42 21.75 2.87
C ARG A 142 9.91 22.70 1.79
N ASP A 143 10.67 23.71 2.20
CA ASP A 143 11.01 24.83 1.33
C ASP A 143 12.33 24.59 0.59
N SER A 144 13.30 23.93 1.24
CA SER A 144 14.64 23.68 0.69
C SER A 144 14.78 22.30 0.05
N GLY A 145 13.92 21.34 0.38
CA GLY A 145 14.10 19.93 0.03
C GLY A 145 15.25 19.24 0.77
N GLN A 146 15.93 19.92 1.69
CA GLN A 146 17.08 19.35 2.40
C GLN A 146 16.64 18.15 3.25
N VAL A 147 17.38 17.05 3.12
CA VAL A 147 17.23 15.89 4.00
C VAL A 147 18.01 16.13 5.30
N LEU A 148 17.29 16.13 6.41
CA LEU A 148 17.83 16.18 7.76
C LEU A 148 17.73 14.79 8.39
N ARG A 149 18.72 14.47 9.23
CA ARG A 149 18.79 13.21 9.97
C ARG A 149 18.68 13.47 11.47
N TYR A 150 17.97 12.60 12.16
CA TYR A 150 17.90 12.58 13.61
C TYR A 150 18.21 11.18 14.12
N THR A 151 18.86 11.11 15.28
CA THR A 151 19.10 9.87 16.00
C THR A 151 18.25 9.87 17.26
N GLN A 152 17.74 8.69 17.62
CA GLN A 152 16.98 8.52 18.84
C GLN A 152 17.92 8.23 20.02
N ASN A 153 17.73 8.92 21.15
CA ASN A 153 18.41 8.54 22.40
C ASN A 153 17.69 7.35 23.09
N GLY A 154 18.27 6.80 24.15
CA GLY A 154 17.68 5.67 24.90
C GLY A 154 16.34 5.96 25.60
N SER A 155 15.92 7.23 25.72
CA SER A 155 14.60 7.63 26.22
C SER A 155 13.55 7.79 25.11
N GLY A 156 13.97 7.75 23.85
CA GLY A 156 13.08 7.86 22.70
C GLY A 156 13.05 9.25 22.04
N ASP A 157 13.81 10.23 22.56
CA ASP A 157 13.85 11.58 22.02
C ASP A 157 14.72 11.66 20.76
N LEU A 158 14.26 12.39 19.75
CA LEU A 158 14.97 12.63 18.50
C LEU A 158 15.93 13.83 18.62
N HIS A 159 17.22 13.60 18.38
CA HIS A 159 18.26 14.62 18.34
C HIS A 159 18.81 14.78 16.93
N ALA A 160 18.98 16.03 16.49
CA ALA A 160 19.55 16.33 15.18
C ALA A 160 20.96 15.73 15.07
N ASP A 161 21.20 14.96 14.02
CA ASP A 161 22.53 14.45 13.74
C ASP A 161 23.28 15.47 12.88
N THR A 162 24.32 16.08 13.45
CA THR A 162 25.18 17.05 12.78
C THR A 162 26.45 16.42 12.20
N GLY A 163 26.48 15.10 12.05
CA GLY A 163 27.59 14.40 11.39
C GLY A 163 27.81 14.91 9.96
N PRO A 164 29.04 14.80 9.42
CA PRO A 164 29.32 15.27 8.06
C PRO A 164 28.51 14.46 7.05
N MET A 165 27.69 15.15 6.27
CA MET A 165 26.92 14.60 5.17
C MET A 165 26.96 15.61 4.02
N ASP A 166 27.22 15.13 2.81
CA ASP A 166 26.92 15.92 1.63
C ASP A 166 25.40 16.16 1.59
N PRO A 167 24.95 17.41 1.53
CA PRO A 167 23.52 17.71 1.62
C PRO A 167 22.77 17.00 0.50
N VAL A 168 21.90 16.06 0.86
CA VAL A 168 20.94 15.48 -0.06
C VAL A 168 19.75 16.41 -0.12
N VAL A 169 19.39 16.84 -1.33
CA VAL A 169 18.25 17.70 -1.59
C VAL A 169 17.26 16.90 -2.43
N LEU A 170 16.06 16.71 -1.89
CA LEU A 170 14.95 16.06 -2.55
C LEU A 170 13.87 17.11 -2.81
N GLU A 171 13.90 17.71 -4.01
CA GLU A 171 12.92 18.72 -4.38
C GLU A 171 11.54 18.08 -4.62
N GLY A 172 10.49 18.73 -4.10
CA GLY A 172 9.11 18.33 -4.35
C GLY A 172 8.76 16.91 -3.90
N VAL A 173 9.36 16.41 -2.83
CA VAL A 173 9.00 15.10 -2.25
C VAL A 173 7.51 15.07 -1.92
N THR A 174 6.88 13.93 -2.16
CA THR A 174 5.47 13.70 -1.81
C THR A 174 5.31 12.54 -0.83
N ALA A 175 6.21 11.56 -0.88
CA ALA A 175 6.27 10.45 0.07
C ALA A 175 7.71 9.96 0.26
N LEU A 176 7.98 9.40 1.43
CA LEU A 176 9.26 8.74 1.79
C LEU A 176 8.96 7.40 2.46
N LYS A 177 9.80 6.40 2.19
CA LYS A 177 9.76 5.12 2.89
C LYS A 177 11.15 4.49 2.92
N THR A 178 11.43 3.69 3.94
CA THR A 178 12.64 2.87 4.02
C THR A 178 12.30 1.42 3.76
N VAL A 179 13.23 0.70 3.14
CA VAL A 179 13.07 -0.72 2.86
C VAL A 179 14.44 -1.41 2.89
N VAL A 180 14.47 -2.65 3.37
CA VAL A 180 15.69 -3.46 3.37
C VAL A 180 15.59 -4.50 2.25
N VAL A 181 16.57 -4.51 1.34
CA VAL A 181 16.63 -5.45 0.21
C VAL A 181 17.97 -6.18 0.22
N GLY A 182 17.92 -7.50 0.35
CA GLY A 182 19.13 -8.33 0.44
C GLY A 182 20.06 -7.91 1.59
N GLY A 183 19.49 -7.44 2.71
CA GLY A 183 20.23 -6.94 3.87
C GLY A 183 20.76 -5.50 3.75
N ASN A 184 20.49 -4.80 2.64
CA ASN A 184 20.90 -3.40 2.48
C ASN A 184 19.68 -2.47 2.67
N PRO A 185 19.75 -1.48 3.59
CA PRO A 185 18.68 -0.50 3.72
C PRO A 185 18.74 0.57 2.63
N PHE A 186 17.56 0.95 2.17
CA PHE A 186 17.34 2.03 1.20
C PHE A 186 16.29 3.00 1.71
N LEU A 187 16.48 4.28 1.39
CA LEU A 187 15.46 5.30 1.44
C LEU A 187 14.91 5.50 0.03
N LEU A 188 13.60 5.36 -0.13
CA LEU A 188 12.88 5.65 -1.36
C LEU A 188 12.16 6.99 -1.23
N ALA A 189 12.18 7.78 -2.29
CA ALA A 189 11.55 9.10 -2.33
C ALA A 189 10.73 9.27 -3.61
N ALA A 190 9.42 9.43 -3.45
CA ALA A 190 8.55 9.88 -4.54
C ALA A 190 8.63 11.40 -4.64
N GLN A 191 8.81 11.92 -5.85
CA GLN A 191 9.13 13.33 -6.08
C GLN A 191 8.31 13.89 -7.24
N ALA A 192 7.56 14.96 -6.98
CA ALA A 192 6.84 15.71 -7.99
C ALA A 192 7.79 16.47 -8.94
N ALA A 193 8.96 16.90 -8.46
CA ALA A 193 9.93 17.64 -9.27
C ALA A 193 10.54 16.78 -10.39
N THR A 194 10.94 15.54 -10.07
CA THR A 194 11.47 14.58 -11.05
C THR A 194 10.40 13.71 -11.71
N GLN A 195 9.13 13.85 -11.26
CA GLN A 195 8.00 13.03 -11.70
C GLN A 195 8.33 11.53 -11.64
N GLY A 196 8.85 11.10 -10.49
CA GLY A 196 9.43 9.77 -10.35
C GLY A 196 9.62 9.34 -8.91
N ILE A 197 10.30 8.20 -8.77
CA ILE A 197 10.77 7.66 -7.51
C ILE A 197 12.27 7.40 -7.59
N SER A 198 12.99 7.83 -6.56
CA SER A 198 14.44 7.70 -6.44
C SER A 198 14.79 6.77 -5.27
N SER A 199 15.86 6.01 -5.39
CA SER A 199 16.41 5.15 -4.34
C SER A 199 17.77 5.67 -3.86
N TYR A 200 17.97 5.65 -2.54
CA TYR A 200 19.21 6.04 -1.90
C TYR A 200 19.64 4.94 -0.95
N ARG A 201 20.85 4.41 -1.12
CA ARG A 201 21.44 3.47 -0.16
C ARG A 201 21.69 4.20 1.16
N ILE A 202 21.21 3.62 2.25
CA ILE A 202 21.50 4.07 3.61
C ILE A 202 22.78 3.38 4.07
N ASN A 203 23.75 4.16 4.57
CA ASN A 203 24.87 3.59 5.30
C ASN A 203 24.40 3.14 6.70
N ASP A 204 24.50 1.85 7.01
CA ASP A 204 24.02 1.26 8.28
C ASP A 204 24.61 1.90 9.54
N THR A 205 25.83 2.39 9.46
CA THR A 205 26.55 2.94 10.62
C THR A 205 26.29 4.44 10.78
N THR A 206 26.33 5.17 9.67
CA THR A 206 26.31 6.63 9.71
C THR A 206 24.95 7.20 9.36
N GLY A 207 24.05 6.45 8.74
CA GLY A 207 22.80 6.96 8.19
C GLY A 207 22.99 7.92 7.00
N VAL A 208 24.18 8.01 6.41
CA VAL A 208 24.41 8.83 5.21
C VAL A 208 23.74 8.17 4.00
N LEU A 209 23.09 8.99 3.18
CA LEU A 209 22.41 8.57 1.95
C LEU A 209 23.35 8.67 0.75
N THR A 210 23.33 7.67 -0.13
CA THR A 210 24.02 7.69 -1.43
C THR A 210 23.02 7.33 -2.51
N TYR A 211 22.85 8.18 -3.53
CA TYR A 211 21.97 7.89 -4.66
C TYR A 211 22.34 6.55 -5.31
N ALA A 212 21.33 5.69 -5.52
CA ALA A 212 21.49 4.39 -6.15
C ALA A 212 20.86 4.37 -7.53
N ASP A 213 19.57 4.73 -7.64
CA ASP A 213 18.85 4.76 -8.91
C ASP A 213 17.60 5.66 -8.86
N GLY A 214 16.93 5.83 -10.00
CA GLY A 214 15.69 6.57 -10.10
C GLY A 214 14.95 6.29 -11.41
N ILE A 215 13.63 6.20 -11.32
CA ILE A 215 12.75 5.97 -12.46
C ILE A 215 11.53 6.89 -12.41
N GLY A 216 11.19 7.49 -13.54
CA GLY A 216 10.08 8.42 -13.67
C GLY A 216 9.78 8.79 -15.12
N ALA A 217 9.10 9.92 -15.32
CA ALA A 217 8.69 10.41 -16.64
C ALA A 217 9.86 10.51 -17.63
N GLU A 218 11.04 10.95 -17.19
CA GLU A 218 12.23 11.06 -18.03
C GLU A 218 12.75 9.71 -18.54
N GLN A 219 12.51 8.64 -17.79
CA GLN A 219 12.88 7.26 -18.15
C GLN A 219 11.76 6.54 -18.94
N GLY A 220 10.68 7.25 -19.28
CA GLY A 220 9.56 6.72 -20.06
C GLY A 220 8.44 6.08 -19.24
N LEU A 221 8.50 6.16 -17.91
CA LEU A 221 7.37 5.77 -17.06
C LEU A 221 6.29 6.85 -17.16
N GLY A 222 5.14 6.52 -17.73
CA GLY A 222 4.06 7.48 -18.04
C GLY A 222 3.31 8.01 -16.81
N ILE A 223 4.02 8.70 -15.90
CA ILE A 223 3.49 9.21 -14.64
C ILE A 223 3.62 10.73 -14.53
N HIS A 224 2.72 11.33 -13.76
CA HIS A 224 2.79 12.74 -13.36
C HIS A 224 2.26 12.90 -11.94
N ALA A 225 2.90 13.76 -11.14
CA ALA A 225 2.52 14.04 -9.76
C ALA A 225 2.35 12.76 -8.90
N PRO A 226 3.45 12.00 -8.65
CA PRO A 226 3.41 10.89 -7.70
C PRO A 226 2.98 11.40 -6.31
N THR A 227 2.11 10.67 -5.62
CA THR A 227 1.43 11.11 -4.39
C THR A 227 1.63 10.17 -3.22
N SER A 228 1.60 8.87 -3.46
CA SER A 228 1.76 7.84 -2.43
C SER A 228 2.46 6.63 -3.02
N PHE A 229 3.19 5.89 -2.19
CA PHE A 229 3.69 4.58 -2.59
C PHE A 229 3.84 3.68 -1.38
N GLU A 230 3.74 2.39 -1.66
CA GLU A 230 3.93 1.34 -0.68
C GLU A 230 4.99 0.35 -1.18
N THR A 231 5.58 -0.39 -0.25
CA THR A 231 6.59 -1.40 -0.53
C THR A 231 6.23 -2.71 0.15
N LEU A 232 6.53 -3.82 -0.50
CA LEU A 232 6.40 -5.16 0.08
C LEU A 232 7.50 -6.09 -0.44
N THR A 233 7.78 -7.17 0.28
CA THR A 233 8.69 -8.23 -0.17
C THR A 233 7.94 -9.55 -0.24
N VAL A 234 7.70 -10.05 -1.45
CA VAL A 234 6.97 -11.29 -1.74
C VAL A 234 7.51 -11.90 -3.03
N PHE A 235 7.34 -13.21 -3.21
CA PHE A 235 7.84 -13.95 -4.39
C PHE A 235 9.37 -13.79 -4.61
N GLY A 236 10.12 -13.60 -3.52
CA GLY A 236 11.57 -13.41 -3.57
C GLY A 236 12.05 -12.06 -4.12
N LYS A 237 11.15 -11.09 -4.29
CA LYS A 237 11.47 -9.73 -4.75
C LYS A 237 10.89 -8.68 -3.83
N THR A 238 11.51 -7.50 -3.81
CA THR A 238 10.94 -6.31 -3.20
C THR A 238 10.26 -5.49 -4.29
N TRP A 239 9.00 -5.15 -4.05
CA TRP A 239 8.16 -4.40 -4.97
C TRP A 239 7.87 -3.01 -4.41
N VAL A 240 7.70 -2.06 -5.31
CA VAL A 240 7.27 -0.69 -5.04
C VAL A 240 6.00 -0.46 -5.86
N VAL A 241 4.89 -0.10 -5.21
CA VAL A 241 3.64 0.26 -5.88
C VAL A 241 3.43 1.75 -5.69
N LEU A 242 3.53 2.52 -6.78
CA LEU A 242 3.48 3.98 -6.80
C LEU A 242 2.16 4.48 -7.38
N GLY A 243 1.41 5.21 -6.56
CA GLY A 243 0.25 5.99 -6.99
C GLY A 243 0.67 7.36 -7.53
N SER A 244 0.14 7.73 -8.70
CA SER A 244 0.37 9.05 -9.31
C SER A 244 -0.95 9.73 -9.66
N ALA A 245 -1.17 10.88 -9.04
CA ALA A 245 -2.42 11.62 -9.13
C ALA A 245 -2.63 12.29 -10.48
N GLY A 246 -1.56 12.79 -11.08
CA GLY A 246 -1.64 13.55 -12.33
C GLY A 246 -2.02 12.70 -13.54
N THR A 247 -1.64 11.43 -13.53
CA THR A 247 -1.93 10.45 -14.58
C THR A 247 -3.01 9.46 -14.19
N SER A 248 -3.45 9.44 -12.92
CA SER A 248 -4.36 8.43 -12.38
C SER A 248 -3.83 7.01 -12.62
N THR A 249 -2.62 6.75 -12.12
CA THR A 249 -1.93 5.48 -12.41
C THR A 249 -1.36 4.82 -11.16
N LEU A 250 -1.36 3.48 -11.17
CA LEU A 250 -0.53 2.64 -10.30
C LEU A 250 0.62 2.07 -11.12
N SER A 251 1.85 2.37 -10.73
CA SER A 251 3.06 1.80 -11.34
C SER A 251 3.70 0.81 -10.38
N VAL A 252 4.06 -0.39 -10.85
CA VAL A 252 4.82 -1.37 -10.07
C VAL A 252 6.25 -1.41 -10.55
N MET A 253 7.19 -1.34 -9.61
CA MET A 253 8.61 -1.53 -9.87
C MET A 253 9.18 -2.62 -8.98
N SER A 254 10.14 -3.38 -9.49
CA SER A 254 11.02 -4.19 -8.65
C SER A 254 12.19 -3.34 -8.16
N LEU A 255 12.59 -3.56 -6.90
CA LEU A 255 13.77 -2.96 -6.29
C LEU A 255 14.82 -4.04 -6.04
N SER A 256 16.00 -3.87 -6.61
CA SER A 256 17.10 -4.81 -6.44
C SER A 256 17.93 -4.55 -5.17
N ALA A 257 18.77 -5.50 -4.78
CA ALA A 257 19.71 -5.35 -3.66
C ALA A 257 20.81 -4.28 -3.90
N THR A 258 20.97 -3.79 -5.14
CA THR A 258 21.86 -2.66 -5.46
C THR A 258 21.12 -1.32 -5.46
N GLY A 259 19.80 -1.33 -5.27
CA GLY A 259 18.94 -0.16 -5.30
C GLY A 259 18.37 0.16 -6.69
N GLN A 260 18.61 -0.67 -7.70
CA GLN A 260 18.07 -0.44 -9.04
C GLN A 260 16.56 -0.63 -9.06
N LEU A 261 15.88 0.26 -9.80
CA LEU A 261 14.43 0.29 -9.97
C LEU A 261 14.07 -0.09 -11.41
N GLU A 262 13.26 -1.13 -11.57
CA GLU A 262 12.78 -1.59 -12.88
C GLU A 262 11.26 -1.61 -12.88
N ALA A 263 10.62 -0.85 -13.78
CA ALA A 263 9.16 -0.88 -13.94
C ALA A 263 8.71 -2.19 -14.58
N VAL A 264 7.69 -2.80 -14.00
CA VAL A 264 7.19 -4.13 -14.39
C VAL A 264 5.71 -4.10 -14.76
N ASP A 265 4.94 -3.20 -14.15
CA ASP A 265 3.53 -3.03 -14.50
C ASP A 265 3.09 -1.57 -14.35
N HIS A 266 2.03 -1.21 -15.07
CA HIS A 266 1.48 0.14 -15.10
C HIS A 266 -0.01 0.10 -15.42
N VAL A 267 -0.84 0.36 -14.41
CA VAL A 267 -2.30 0.34 -14.50
C VAL A 267 -2.82 1.77 -14.52
N MET A 268 -3.58 2.13 -15.57
CA MET A 268 -4.30 3.40 -15.66
C MET A 268 -5.71 3.25 -15.12
N ASP A 269 -6.18 4.29 -14.46
CA ASP A 269 -7.54 4.32 -13.96
C ASP A 269 -8.58 4.34 -15.09
N THR A 270 -9.71 3.71 -14.80
CA THR A 270 -10.98 3.82 -15.51
C THR A 270 -12.13 3.87 -14.48
N LEU A 271 -13.36 4.10 -14.94
CA LEU A 271 -14.54 3.97 -14.07
C LEU A 271 -14.78 2.53 -13.54
N GLU A 272 -14.12 1.52 -14.11
CA GLU A 272 -14.13 0.17 -13.57
C GLU A 272 -13.21 0.05 -12.36
N THR A 273 -12.05 0.69 -12.39
CA THR A 273 -11.09 0.65 -11.28
C THR A 273 -11.39 1.70 -10.20
N ARG A 274 -11.65 2.96 -10.54
CA ARG A 274 -12.08 4.05 -9.62
C ARG A 274 -11.01 4.59 -8.65
N PHE A 275 -9.74 4.51 -9.03
CA PHE A 275 -8.63 5.09 -8.27
C PHE A 275 -8.13 6.42 -8.84
N GLY A 276 -8.91 7.17 -9.63
CA GLY A 276 -8.48 8.43 -10.24
C GLY A 276 -7.84 9.41 -9.25
N GLY A 277 -6.74 10.05 -9.63
CA GLY A 277 -6.02 10.95 -8.74
C GLY A 277 -5.24 10.29 -7.59
N VAL A 278 -5.34 8.97 -7.38
CA VAL A 278 -4.62 8.14 -6.39
C VAL A 278 -3.99 8.90 -5.21
N PRO A 279 -4.77 9.45 -4.27
CA PRO A 279 -4.21 10.13 -3.09
C PRO A 279 -3.53 9.16 -2.12
N SER A 280 -3.98 7.91 -2.07
CA SER A 280 -3.45 6.88 -1.16
C SER A 280 -3.54 5.50 -1.81
N VAL A 281 -2.52 4.68 -1.54
CA VAL A 281 -2.46 3.24 -1.83
C VAL A 281 -2.11 2.55 -0.52
N ALA A 282 -2.79 1.46 -0.20
CA ALA A 282 -2.45 0.60 0.94
C ALA A 282 -2.11 -0.80 0.46
N ILE A 283 -1.17 -1.46 1.15
CA ILE A 283 -0.81 -2.85 0.88
C ILE A 283 -0.92 -3.65 2.17
N THR A 284 -1.60 -4.78 2.09
CA THR A 284 -1.60 -5.80 3.13
C THR A 284 -1.10 -7.12 2.56
N GLN A 285 -0.15 -7.75 3.24
CA GLN A 285 0.35 -9.08 2.90
C GLN A 285 -0.15 -10.10 3.93
N VAL A 286 -0.69 -11.21 3.44
CA VAL A 286 -1.07 -12.38 4.24
C VAL A 286 -0.34 -13.57 3.63
N GLU A 287 0.64 -14.12 4.36
CA GLU A 287 1.55 -15.13 3.83
C GLU A 287 2.21 -14.68 2.50
N ASP A 288 2.03 -15.43 1.42
CA ASP A 288 2.54 -15.11 0.09
C ASP A 288 1.52 -14.34 -0.77
N ARG A 289 0.37 -13.96 -0.21
CA ARG A 289 -0.64 -13.15 -0.89
C ARG A 289 -0.50 -11.67 -0.55
N ALA A 290 -0.45 -10.82 -1.57
CA ALA A 290 -0.48 -9.37 -1.40
C ALA A 290 -1.79 -8.80 -1.92
N PHE A 291 -2.46 -8.00 -1.10
CA PHE A 291 -3.65 -7.21 -1.45
C PHE A 291 -3.27 -5.74 -1.52
N ILE A 292 -3.58 -5.11 -2.64
CA ILE A 292 -3.32 -3.70 -2.90
C ILE A 292 -4.66 -3.01 -3.03
N ILE A 293 -4.89 -2.01 -2.19
CA ILE A 293 -6.12 -1.23 -2.17
C ILE A 293 -5.81 0.19 -2.61
N ALA A 294 -6.51 0.65 -3.62
CA ALA A 294 -6.40 2.00 -4.13
C ALA A 294 -7.79 2.64 -4.16
N GLY A 295 -7.86 3.92 -3.83
CA GLY A 295 -9.07 4.72 -3.96
C GLY A 295 -8.72 6.08 -4.50
N GLY A 296 -9.73 6.84 -4.93
CA GLY A 296 -9.48 8.15 -5.52
C GLY A 296 -10.71 9.03 -5.70
N ALA A 297 -10.57 9.97 -6.63
CA ALA A 297 -11.53 10.99 -6.98
C ALA A 297 -12.71 10.48 -7.85
N ASP A 298 -12.70 9.20 -8.24
CA ASP A 298 -13.84 8.54 -8.90
C ASP A 298 -14.79 7.85 -7.92
N ASP A 299 -14.69 8.27 -6.66
CA ASP A 299 -15.56 7.88 -5.56
C ASP A 299 -15.67 6.35 -5.44
N GLY A 300 -14.57 5.67 -5.07
CA GLY A 300 -14.57 4.22 -4.95
C GLY A 300 -13.26 3.63 -4.44
N LEU A 301 -13.27 2.32 -4.26
CA LEU A 301 -12.10 1.50 -3.95
C LEU A 301 -11.91 0.43 -5.03
N SER A 302 -10.66 0.15 -5.35
CA SER A 302 -10.19 -1.02 -6.09
C SER A 302 -9.43 -1.96 -5.17
N LEU A 303 -9.59 -3.25 -5.39
CA LEU A 303 -8.76 -4.31 -4.85
C LEU A 303 -7.98 -4.97 -5.98
N PHE A 304 -6.66 -5.09 -5.79
CA PHE A 304 -5.77 -5.88 -6.64
C PHE A 304 -5.05 -6.95 -5.82
N THR A 305 -4.64 -8.02 -6.48
CA THR A 305 -3.56 -8.89 -5.99
C THR A 305 -2.31 -8.70 -6.83
N LEU A 306 -1.13 -8.83 -6.22
CA LEU A 306 0.13 -8.87 -6.96
C LEU A 306 0.40 -10.30 -7.45
N LEU A 307 0.72 -10.45 -8.72
CA LEU A 307 1.17 -11.71 -9.31
C LEU A 307 2.70 -11.88 -9.15
N PRO A 308 3.24 -13.11 -9.20
CA PRO A 308 4.69 -13.36 -9.05
C PRO A 308 5.59 -12.71 -10.10
N ASP A 309 5.00 -12.33 -11.23
CA ASP A 309 5.69 -11.60 -12.28
C ASP A 309 5.71 -10.07 -12.06
N GLY A 310 5.01 -9.56 -11.04
CA GLY A 310 4.93 -8.14 -10.69
C GLY A 310 3.69 -7.41 -11.20
N ARG A 311 2.78 -8.10 -11.91
CA ARG A 311 1.53 -7.50 -12.39
C ARG A 311 0.48 -7.35 -11.30
N LEU A 312 -0.28 -6.26 -11.33
CA LEU A 312 -1.47 -6.08 -10.53
C LEU A 312 -2.66 -6.68 -11.26
N LEU A 313 -3.26 -7.71 -10.66
CA LEU A 313 -4.50 -8.29 -11.14
C LEU A 313 -5.67 -7.66 -10.37
N HIS A 314 -6.58 -7.02 -11.10
CA HIS A 314 -7.80 -6.44 -10.53
C HIS A 314 -8.76 -7.55 -10.09
N LEU A 315 -9.24 -7.47 -8.84
CA LEU A 315 -10.16 -8.45 -8.27
C LEU A 315 -11.58 -7.88 -8.18
N GLU A 316 -11.69 -6.66 -7.66
CA GLU A 316 -12.98 -6.00 -7.45
C GLU A 316 -12.81 -4.49 -7.39
N SER A 317 -13.86 -3.77 -7.79
CA SER A 317 -14.05 -2.38 -7.36
C SER A 317 -15.45 -2.14 -6.80
N ILE A 318 -15.53 -1.29 -5.78
CA ILE A 318 -16.79 -0.81 -5.22
C ILE A 318 -16.93 0.70 -5.42
N PRO A 319 -18.08 1.17 -5.94
CA PRO A 319 -18.37 2.59 -6.02
C PRO A 319 -18.86 3.14 -4.68
N HIS A 320 -18.78 4.46 -4.53
CA HIS A 320 -19.50 5.19 -3.52
C HIS A 320 -21.02 4.97 -3.67
N ARG A 321 -21.66 4.78 -2.52
CA ARG A 321 -23.11 4.77 -2.35
C ARG A 321 -23.42 5.56 -1.08
N ILE A 322 -24.67 6.02 -0.95
CA ILE A 322 -25.12 6.68 0.28
C ILE A 322 -24.80 5.77 1.48
N GLY A 323 -24.03 6.30 2.43
CA GLY A 323 -23.61 5.59 3.64
C GLY A 323 -22.23 4.91 3.56
N THR A 324 -21.62 4.75 2.38
CA THR A 324 -20.31 4.09 2.28
C THR A 324 -19.12 5.01 2.55
N GLY A 325 -19.30 6.35 2.50
CA GLY A 325 -18.24 7.31 2.87
C GLY A 325 -17.00 7.27 1.95
N LEU A 326 -17.21 7.08 0.65
CA LEU A 326 -16.14 6.89 -0.34
C LEU A 326 -16.00 8.05 -1.33
N MET A 327 -16.69 9.17 -1.11
CA MET A 327 -16.51 10.33 -2.00
C MET A 327 -15.10 10.88 -1.86
N ASN A 328 -14.36 11.03 -2.96
CA ASN A 328 -12.99 11.52 -3.00
C ASN A 328 -12.13 10.94 -1.86
N VAL A 329 -11.86 9.64 -1.94
CA VAL A 329 -11.09 8.89 -0.92
C VAL A 329 -9.81 9.66 -0.56
N GLY A 330 -9.52 9.78 0.73
CA GLY A 330 -8.37 10.52 1.26
C GLY A 330 -7.23 9.61 1.69
N GLN A 331 -7.41 8.94 2.84
CA GLN A 331 -6.47 7.99 3.42
C GLN A 331 -7.05 6.59 3.42
N ILE A 332 -6.20 5.60 3.20
CA ILE A 332 -6.53 4.18 3.32
C ILE A 332 -5.49 3.57 4.27
N GLU A 333 -5.97 2.93 5.33
CA GLU A 333 -5.13 2.16 6.25
C GLU A 333 -5.68 0.74 6.36
N THR A 334 -4.78 -0.24 6.40
CA THR A 334 -5.15 -1.65 6.40
C THR A 334 -4.44 -2.42 7.50
N ALA A 335 -5.12 -3.41 8.09
CA ALA A 335 -4.51 -4.31 9.06
C ALA A 335 -5.15 -5.70 9.02
N VAL A 336 -4.34 -6.75 9.17
CA VAL A 336 -4.84 -8.13 9.33
C VAL A 336 -5.26 -8.33 10.78
N MET A 337 -6.52 -8.69 11.01
CA MET A 337 -7.06 -8.98 12.34
C MET A 337 -7.99 -10.20 12.29
N GLY A 338 -7.59 -11.26 12.98
CA GLY A 338 -8.28 -12.55 12.88
C GLY A 338 -8.16 -13.12 11.47
N ASP A 339 -9.29 -13.48 10.90
CA ASP A 339 -9.48 -14.01 9.55
C ASP A 339 -9.90 -12.93 8.54
N LYS A 340 -9.61 -11.65 8.82
CA LYS A 340 -9.99 -10.54 7.94
C LYS A 340 -8.87 -9.54 7.73
N VAL A 341 -8.80 -8.99 6.51
CA VAL A 341 -8.16 -7.68 6.30
C VAL A 341 -9.16 -6.61 6.69
N GLN A 342 -8.81 -5.77 7.65
CA GLN A 342 -9.55 -4.56 8.01
C GLN A 342 -9.07 -3.41 7.14
N ILE A 343 -10.00 -2.60 6.65
CA ILE A 343 -9.72 -1.49 5.73
C ILE A 343 -10.45 -0.25 6.25
N PHE A 344 -9.69 0.77 6.60
CA PHE A 344 -10.18 2.03 7.13
C PHE A 344 -9.95 3.13 6.10
N VAL A 345 -11.01 3.84 5.74
CA VAL A 345 -10.99 4.79 4.63
C VAL A 345 -11.55 6.12 5.09
N SER A 346 -10.80 7.20 4.89
CA SER A 346 -11.31 8.56 5.03
C SER A 346 -11.81 9.11 3.70
N SER A 347 -12.75 10.05 3.79
CA SER A 347 -13.24 10.83 2.66
C SER A 347 -12.81 12.28 2.83
N SER A 348 -12.56 12.97 1.73
CA SER A 348 -12.38 14.44 1.74
C SER A 348 -13.71 15.21 1.74
N VAL A 349 -14.85 14.51 1.69
CA VAL A 349 -16.19 15.09 1.63
C VAL A 349 -17.05 14.61 2.80
N ASP A 350 -17.15 13.29 2.99
CA ASP A 350 -17.85 12.69 4.11
C ASP A 350 -17.01 12.81 5.39
N GLN A 351 -17.68 13.17 6.48
CA GLN A 351 -17.07 13.18 7.81
C GLN A 351 -16.90 11.75 8.31
N GLY A 352 -15.85 11.45 9.06
CA GLY A 352 -15.63 10.16 9.70
C GLY A 352 -14.79 9.18 8.87
N ILE A 353 -14.81 7.92 9.28
CA ILE A 353 -14.00 6.84 8.70
C ILE A 353 -14.91 5.67 8.35
N SER A 354 -14.90 5.23 7.10
CA SER A 354 -15.59 4.02 6.70
C SER A 354 -14.72 2.79 6.91
N ARG A 355 -15.30 1.72 7.46
CA ARG A 355 -14.65 0.42 7.63
C ARG A 355 -15.20 -0.59 6.62
N PHE A 356 -14.29 -1.26 5.94
CA PHE A 356 -14.55 -2.43 5.12
C PHE A 356 -13.70 -3.61 5.60
N THR A 357 -14.08 -4.82 5.18
CA THR A 357 -13.25 -6.01 5.35
C THR A 357 -13.08 -6.79 4.06
N ILE A 358 -12.04 -7.63 4.03
CA ILE A 358 -11.92 -8.76 3.10
C ILE A 358 -11.79 -10.01 3.96
N ASP A 359 -12.64 -10.99 3.71
CA ASP A 359 -12.60 -12.29 4.38
C ASP A 359 -11.43 -13.13 3.86
N LEU A 360 -10.65 -13.70 4.79
CA LEU A 360 -9.48 -14.55 4.55
C LEU A 360 -9.74 -16.02 4.91
N SER A 361 -10.95 -16.38 5.35
CA SER A 361 -11.29 -17.75 5.75
C SER A 361 -11.16 -18.75 4.60
N GLU A 362 -11.42 -18.30 3.38
CA GLU A 362 -11.24 -19.06 2.14
C GLU A 362 -9.92 -18.70 1.43
N LEU A 363 -8.96 -18.01 2.07
CA LEU A 363 -7.67 -17.74 1.43
C LEU A 363 -6.88 -19.04 1.25
N GLY A 364 -6.61 -19.39 -0.01
CA GLY A 364 -5.82 -20.55 -0.39
C GLY A 364 -4.32 -20.29 -0.53
N GLN A 365 -3.65 -21.29 -1.07
CA GLN A 365 -2.22 -21.36 -1.33
C GLN A 365 -1.82 -20.48 -2.51
N THR A 366 -0.54 -20.11 -2.54
CA THR A 366 0.09 -19.57 -3.76
C THR A 366 1.14 -20.56 -4.25
N LEU A 367 0.87 -21.20 -5.39
CA LEU A 367 1.73 -22.23 -5.98
C LEU A 367 2.24 -21.78 -7.35
N ARG A 368 3.50 -22.12 -7.64
CA ARG A 368 4.17 -21.74 -8.89
C ARG A 368 4.93 -22.91 -9.48
N GLY A 369 4.80 -23.08 -10.79
CA GLY A 369 5.59 -24.03 -11.57
C GLY A 369 6.98 -23.50 -11.89
N ASP A 370 7.93 -24.43 -12.00
CA ASP A 370 9.26 -24.12 -12.48
C ASP A 370 9.23 -23.75 -13.97
N LEU A 371 10.16 -22.89 -14.39
CA LEU A 371 10.28 -22.50 -15.81
C LEU A 371 10.84 -23.65 -16.68
N ASP A 372 11.44 -24.66 -16.06
CA ASP A 372 12.12 -25.78 -16.72
C ASP A 372 11.38 -27.09 -16.50
N GLY A 373 10.39 -27.36 -17.35
CA GLY A 373 9.69 -28.64 -17.42
C GLY A 373 8.23 -28.57 -17.02
N ALA A 374 7.45 -29.55 -17.50
CA ALA A 374 6.03 -29.64 -17.20
C ALA A 374 5.79 -30.26 -15.82
N ALA A 375 4.96 -29.60 -15.03
CA ALA A 375 4.48 -30.04 -13.74
C ALA A 375 2.95 -30.16 -13.72
N THR A 376 2.44 -30.90 -12.73
CA THR A 376 1.03 -30.83 -12.35
C THR A 376 0.93 -30.11 -11.01
N ILE A 377 0.28 -28.96 -11.01
CA ILE A 377 0.06 -28.15 -9.82
C ILE A 377 -1.42 -28.28 -9.45
N ARG A 378 -1.70 -28.52 -8.18
CA ARG A 378 -3.04 -28.72 -7.66
C ARG A 378 -3.24 -27.79 -6.48
N GLY A 379 -4.25 -26.96 -6.56
CA GLY A 379 -4.82 -26.26 -5.43
C GLY A 379 -5.61 -27.22 -4.52
N GLY A 380 -6.46 -26.63 -3.70
CA GLY A 380 -7.21 -27.26 -2.63
C GLY A 380 -8.71 -26.97 -2.73
N ASN A 381 -9.29 -26.59 -1.59
CA ASN A 381 -10.71 -26.29 -1.46
C ASN A 381 -10.97 -24.79 -1.14
N ALA A 382 -9.93 -23.96 -1.24
CA ALA A 382 -9.91 -22.56 -0.86
C ALA A 382 -9.40 -21.74 -2.06
N ASP A 383 -9.58 -20.43 -2.07
CA ASP A 383 -9.22 -19.52 -3.16
C ASP A 383 -7.68 -19.49 -3.40
N ASP A 384 -7.17 -20.32 -4.31
CA ASP A 384 -5.74 -20.47 -4.58
C ASP A 384 -5.24 -19.49 -5.67
N LEU A 385 -3.93 -19.22 -5.71
CA LEU A 385 -3.24 -18.68 -6.90
C LEU A 385 -2.26 -19.69 -7.43
N LEU A 386 -2.55 -20.16 -8.63
CA LEU A 386 -1.72 -21.11 -9.33
C LEU A 386 -1.09 -20.43 -10.54
N VAL A 387 0.24 -20.45 -10.60
CA VAL A 387 1.00 -19.83 -11.69
C VAL A 387 1.79 -20.88 -12.43
N ALA A 388 1.47 -21.08 -13.71
CA ALA A 388 2.24 -21.97 -14.58
C ALA A 388 3.62 -21.37 -14.88
N GLY A 389 4.64 -22.22 -14.87
CA GLY A 389 5.97 -21.95 -15.39
C GLY A 389 6.06 -22.26 -16.89
N ALA A 390 6.10 -23.54 -17.28
CA ALA A 390 6.18 -23.93 -18.70
C ALA A 390 5.50 -25.28 -19.00
N ASN A 391 4.45 -25.28 -19.84
CA ASN A 391 3.66 -26.47 -20.20
C ASN A 391 3.00 -27.19 -19.00
N ASP A 392 2.74 -26.47 -17.92
CA ASP A 392 2.14 -27.03 -16.71
C ASP A 392 0.66 -27.34 -16.88
N THR A 393 0.18 -28.29 -16.08
CA THR A 393 -1.24 -28.51 -15.85
C THR A 393 -1.62 -27.99 -14.48
N LEU A 394 -2.48 -26.97 -14.45
CA LEU A 394 -3.03 -26.39 -13.22
C LEU A 394 -4.44 -26.97 -12.97
N TRP A 395 -4.70 -27.35 -11.72
CA TRP A 395 -6.02 -27.71 -11.21
C TRP A 395 -6.31 -26.81 -10.02
N GLY A 396 -7.25 -25.88 -10.14
CA GLY A 396 -7.69 -25.01 -9.04
C GLY A 396 -8.28 -25.85 -7.92
N GLY A 397 -9.45 -26.43 -8.16
CA GLY A 397 -10.08 -27.35 -7.22
C GLY A 397 -11.47 -26.86 -6.85
N ALA A 398 -11.69 -26.58 -5.57
CA ALA A 398 -12.86 -25.83 -5.14
C ALA A 398 -12.40 -24.48 -4.56
N GLY A 399 -13.26 -23.47 -4.62
CA GLY A 399 -12.91 -22.10 -4.24
C GLY A 399 -12.84 -21.20 -5.48
N ASP A 400 -12.71 -19.89 -5.29
CA ASP A 400 -12.55 -18.94 -6.39
C ASP A 400 -11.05 -18.83 -6.73
N ASP A 401 -10.58 -19.64 -7.67
CA ASP A 401 -9.14 -19.78 -7.95
C ASP A 401 -8.64 -18.78 -9.00
N ILE A 402 -7.40 -18.31 -8.85
CA ILE A 402 -6.69 -17.51 -9.86
C ILE A 402 -5.67 -18.40 -10.57
N LEU A 403 -5.90 -18.66 -11.86
CA LEU A 403 -5.03 -19.53 -12.67
C LEU A 403 -4.29 -18.70 -13.73
N GLN A 404 -3.01 -18.41 -13.47
CA GLN A 404 -2.14 -17.73 -14.42
C GLN A 404 -1.48 -18.74 -15.38
N GLY A 405 -1.92 -18.71 -16.64
CA GLY A 405 -1.39 -19.55 -17.69
C GLY A 405 -0.08 -19.04 -18.29
N ALA A 406 0.81 -19.98 -18.63
CA ALA A 406 1.98 -19.77 -19.46
C ALA A 406 1.85 -20.53 -20.79
N ALA A 407 2.81 -20.37 -21.70
CA ALA A 407 2.77 -21.05 -23.00
C ALA A 407 2.70 -22.58 -22.83
N GLY A 408 1.72 -23.20 -23.48
CA GLY A 408 1.48 -24.64 -23.43
C GLY A 408 0.71 -25.11 -22.19
N ALA A 409 0.35 -24.22 -21.27
CA ALA A 409 -0.34 -24.59 -20.05
C ALA A 409 -1.76 -25.12 -20.31
N GLN A 410 -2.19 -26.05 -19.45
CA GLN A 410 -3.55 -26.55 -19.36
C GLN A 410 -4.15 -26.12 -18.02
N LEU A 411 -5.27 -25.43 -18.04
CA LEU A 411 -5.90 -24.84 -16.87
C LEU A 411 -7.27 -25.50 -16.66
N ASN A 412 -7.49 -26.02 -15.46
CA ASN A 412 -8.78 -26.50 -14.97
C ASN A 412 -9.11 -25.69 -13.72
N GLY A 413 -10.15 -24.86 -13.78
CA GLY A 413 -10.60 -24.05 -12.64
C GLY A 413 -11.20 -24.94 -11.56
N GLY A 414 -12.20 -25.73 -11.95
CA GLY A 414 -12.92 -26.60 -11.04
C GLY A 414 -14.26 -25.99 -10.61
N ALA A 415 -14.51 -25.92 -9.30
CA ALA A 415 -15.76 -25.43 -8.74
C ALA A 415 -15.57 -24.10 -8.02
N GLY A 416 -16.23 -23.05 -8.49
CA GLY A 416 -16.12 -21.71 -7.93
C GLY A 416 -16.27 -20.69 -9.04
N ALA A 417 -15.99 -19.42 -8.75
CA ALA A 417 -15.87 -18.38 -9.76
C ALA A 417 -14.39 -18.16 -10.07
N ASP A 418 -13.86 -18.92 -11.03
CA ASP A 418 -12.44 -18.94 -11.31
C ASP A 418 -12.01 -17.79 -12.23
N LEU A 419 -10.79 -17.27 -12.02
CA LEU A 419 -10.18 -16.21 -12.81
C LEU A 419 -8.97 -16.75 -13.58
N PHE A 420 -9.16 -16.95 -14.89
CA PHE A 420 -8.09 -17.36 -15.79
C PHE A 420 -7.32 -16.16 -16.31
N VAL A 421 -6.05 -16.05 -15.96
CA VAL A 421 -5.17 -14.95 -16.36
C VAL A 421 -4.27 -15.41 -17.49
N VAL A 422 -4.42 -14.81 -18.67
CA VAL A 422 -3.57 -15.11 -19.84
C VAL A 422 -2.58 -13.97 -20.04
N GLY A 423 -1.29 -14.30 -19.95
CA GLY A 423 -0.17 -13.38 -20.20
C GLY A 423 -0.02 -12.99 -21.67
N ASP A 424 0.77 -11.96 -21.96
CA ASP A 424 1.28 -11.67 -23.31
C ASP A 424 2.34 -12.71 -23.71
N ILE A 425 1.86 -13.86 -24.18
CA ILE A 425 2.70 -15.01 -24.50
C ILE A 425 2.61 -15.36 -25.98
N VAL A 426 3.73 -15.84 -26.52
CA VAL A 426 3.74 -16.55 -27.80
C VAL A 426 3.47 -18.01 -27.52
N GLY A 427 2.23 -18.46 -27.76
CA GLY A 427 1.85 -19.85 -27.52
C GLY A 427 0.36 -20.06 -27.44
N THR A 428 -0.04 -21.15 -26.81
CA THR A 428 -1.45 -21.49 -26.57
C THR A 428 -1.62 -21.85 -25.10
N VAL A 429 -2.62 -21.27 -24.45
CA VAL A 429 -3.15 -21.71 -23.16
C VAL A 429 -4.45 -22.46 -23.43
N HIS A 430 -4.63 -23.63 -22.80
CA HIS A 430 -5.85 -24.42 -22.92
C HIS A 430 -6.62 -24.33 -21.60
N ILE A 431 -7.75 -23.64 -21.61
CA ILE A 431 -8.71 -23.67 -20.50
C ILE A 431 -9.71 -24.79 -20.80
N GLN A 432 -9.86 -25.76 -19.89
CA GLN A 432 -10.51 -27.03 -20.17
C GLN A 432 -11.98 -27.07 -19.71
N ASP A 433 -12.35 -26.29 -18.70
CA ASP A 433 -13.62 -26.37 -17.98
C ASP A 433 -14.31 -25.02 -17.74
N PHE A 434 -13.90 -23.96 -18.45
CA PHE A 434 -14.46 -22.61 -18.31
C PHE A 434 -16.00 -22.58 -18.31
N ASP A 435 -16.59 -22.13 -17.21
CA ASP A 435 -18.02 -21.87 -17.06
C ASP A 435 -18.31 -20.38 -17.34
N PRO A 436 -18.98 -20.03 -18.46
CA PRO A 436 -19.26 -18.64 -18.82
C PRO A 436 -20.26 -17.93 -17.89
N ASP A 437 -20.96 -18.66 -17.01
CA ASP A 437 -21.90 -18.07 -16.06
C ASP A 437 -21.22 -17.62 -14.76
N THR A 438 -20.04 -18.16 -14.42
CA THR A 438 -19.31 -17.87 -13.17
C THR A 438 -17.89 -17.37 -13.38
N ASP A 439 -17.15 -17.94 -14.33
CA ASP A 439 -15.72 -17.71 -14.50
C ASP A 439 -15.43 -16.43 -15.26
N ARG A 440 -14.19 -15.95 -15.10
CA ARG A 440 -13.68 -14.75 -15.76
C ARG A 440 -12.39 -15.04 -16.48
N LEU A 441 -12.21 -14.36 -17.61
CA LEU A 441 -11.00 -14.41 -18.42
C LEU A 441 -10.35 -13.04 -18.43
N ASP A 442 -9.18 -12.94 -17.80
CA ASP A 442 -8.35 -11.72 -17.84
C ASP A 442 -7.38 -11.78 -19.03
N LEU A 443 -7.55 -10.80 -19.93
CA LEU A 443 -6.70 -10.56 -21.09
C LEU A 443 -5.98 -9.22 -21.01
N SER A 444 -5.96 -8.59 -19.82
CA SER A 444 -5.47 -7.22 -19.61
C SER A 444 -4.00 -7.04 -20.00
N SER A 445 -3.23 -8.13 -19.94
CA SER A 445 -1.81 -8.11 -20.29
C SER A 445 -1.52 -8.15 -21.79
N LEU A 446 -2.50 -8.48 -22.63
CA LEU A 446 -2.27 -8.54 -24.07
C LEU A 446 -1.98 -7.14 -24.61
N PHE A 447 -0.80 -6.99 -25.20
CA PHE A 447 -0.31 -5.70 -25.65
C PHE A 447 -1.31 -5.01 -26.59
N MET A 448 -1.70 -3.79 -26.24
CA MET A 448 -2.60 -2.93 -27.02
C MET A 448 -4.00 -3.54 -27.26
N LEU A 449 -4.45 -4.50 -26.44
CA LEU A 449 -5.83 -4.96 -26.47
C LEU A 449 -6.73 -3.92 -25.80
N ARG A 450 -7.56 -3.24 -26.60
CA ARG A 450 -8.47 -2.16 -26.18
C ARG A 450 -9.94 -2.51 -26.41
N SER A 451 -10.20 -3.58 -27.14
CA SER A 451 -11.54 -4.05 -27.47
C SER A 451 -11.50 -5.52 -27.90
N ALA A 452 -12.57 -6.25 -27.57
CA ALA A 452 -12.80 -7.60 -28.08
C ALA A 452 -12.83 -7.67 -29.62
N ALA A 453 -13.05 -6.56 -30.34
CA ALA A 453 -12.96 -6.51 -31.80
C ALA A 453 -11.55 -6.80 -32.35
N GLN A 454 -10.52 -6.68 -31.52
CA GLN A 454 -9.15 -7.05 -31.88
C GLN A 454 -8.89 -8.55 -31.72
N LEU A 455 -9.83 -9.29 -31.10
CA LEU A 455 -9.73 -10.74 -30.92
C LEU A 455 -10.32 -11.46 -32.12
N ASN A 456 -9.60 -12.47 -32.61
CA ASN A 456 -10.13 -13.42 -33.57
C ASN A 456 -10.75 -14.59 -32.80
N ILE A 457 -12.08 -14.62 -32.73
CA ILE A 457 -12.83 -15.66 -32.05
C ILE A 457 -13.32 -16.67 -33.08
N ALA A 458 -12.82 -17.90 -32.98
CA ALA A 458 -13.20 -19.00 -33.86
C ALA A 458 -13.75 -20.18 -33.05
N LEU A 459 -14.98 -20.57 -33.35
CA LEU A 459 -15.56 -21.80 -32.82
C LEU A 459 -14.87 -23.00 -33.48
N LYS A 460 -14.22 -23.83 -32.67
CA LYS A 460 -13.62 -25.09 -33.11
C LYS A 460 -14.43 -26.25 -32.54
N CYS A 461 -14.95 -27.11 -33.41
CA CYS A 461 -15.48 -28.39 -32.98
C CYS A 461 -14.29 -29.34 -32.77
N LEU A 462 -13.93 -29.60 -31.51
CA LEU A 462 -12.80 -30.49 -31.19
C LEU A 462 -13.17 -31.98 -31.25
N GLY A 463 -14.40 -32.32 -31.67
CA GLY A 463 -14.89 -33.69 -31.64
C GLY A 463 -15.13 -34.18 -30.21
N ARG A 464 -15.92 -35.24 -30.05
CA ARG A 464 -16.26 -35.79 -28.73
C ARG A 464 -15.00 -36.43 -28.13
N LEU A 465 -14.51 -35.91 -27.00
CA LEU A 465 -13.53 -36.61 -26.16
C LEU A 465 -14.13 -37.96 -25.76
N HIS A 466 -13.46 -39.04 -26.15
CA HIS A 466 -13.89 -40.43 -25.97
C HIS A 466 -13.35 -41.02 -24.67
#